data_AF-A0AAV4XBE6-F1
#
_entry.id   AF-A0AAV4XBE6-F1
#
_cell.length_a   1.000
_cell.length_b   1.000
_cell.length_c   1.000
_cell.angle_alpha   90.00
_cell.angle_beta   90.00
_cell.angle_gamma   90.00
#
_symmetry.space_group_name_H-M   'P 1'
#
loop_
_entity.id
_entity.type
_entity.pdbx_description
1 polymer ?
#
loop_
_entity_poly.entity_id
_entity_poly.type
_entity_poly.pdbx_seq_one_letter_code
_entity_poly.pdbx_strand_id
1 'polypeptide(L)'
;SKGWLQFEKEKLVDGVMANALSYVVKPYKIKRDHLRDKLKNDKNIEEFEMHQIRKQIKKIQKEIRKQSQRSPLDIYQEAEEHIDWLEVSATHMEGSKSYLECEIMWKNCMSISVNKKRPTKEEDARLVDLVQKHNGENWDLIAEELQTGRTAVQCFERYQRHLNEHLRKSKSKSDFLNSNIEHNRNYSDLYWTPEEDEELIKVVETFRVGNFIPWNQVCCPN
;
A
#
# COMPACT_ATOMS: atom_id res chain seq x y z
N SER A 1 -12.76 12.77 5.66
CA SER A 1 -11.87 11.76 6.27
C SER A 1 -10.74 12.48 6.99
N LYS A 2 -10.49 12.17 8.28
CA LYS A 2 -9.31 12.71 9.00
C LYS A 2 -8.08 11.93 8.51
N GLY A 3 -7.03 12.65 8.10
CA GLY A 3 -5.79 12.05 7.61
C GLY A 3 -5.13 11.11 8.64
N TRP A 4 -4.25 10.24 8.16
CA TRP A 4 -3.51 9.28 8.99
C TRP A 4 -2.50 9.98 9.90
N LEU A 5 -2.66 9.79 11.21
CA LEU A 5 -1.72 10.23 12.23
C LEU A 5 -0.49 9.33 12.24
N GLN A 6 0.63 9.86 12.75
CA GLN A 6 1.89 9.12 12.74
C GLN A 6 1.83 7.80 13.54
N PHE A 7 1.20 7.82 14.72
CA PHE A 7 1.02 6.60 15.51
C PHE A 7 0.09 5.58 14.84
N GLU A 8 -0.91 6.02 14.06
CA GLU A 8 -1.80 5.11 13.31
C GLU A 8 -1.02 4.38 12.22
N LYS A 9 -0.05 5.05 11.60
CA LYS A 9 0.85 4.45 10.60
C LYS A 9 1.77 3.42 11.22
N GLU A 10 2.28 3.68 12.43
CA GLU A 10 3.10 2.73 13.18
C GLU A 10 2.30 1.48 13.57
N LYS A 11 1.08 1.66 14.10
CA LYS A 11 0.14 0.57 14.37
C LYS A 11 -0.16 -0.28 13.13
N LEU A 12 -0.34 0.37 11.97
CA LEU A 12 -0.56 -0.35 10.71
C LEU A 12 0.66 -1.22 10.35
N VAL A 13 1.88 -0.71 10.49
CA VAL A 13 3.10 -1.49 10.23
C VAL A 13 3.20 -2.68 11.17
N ASP A 14 3.02 -2.46 12.47
CA ASP A 14 3.06 -3.53 13.46
C ASP A 14 2.00 -4.60 13.17
N GLY A 15 0.78 -4.17 12.83
CA GLY A 15 -0.32 -5.08 12.50
C GLY A 15 -0.08 -5.93 11.26
N VAL A 16 0.39 -5.32 10.17
CA VAL A 16 0.72 -6.07 8.95
C VAL A 16 1.87 -7.04 9.20
N MET A 17 2.89 -6.64 9.95
CA MET A 17 4.02 -7.52 10.25
C MET A 17 3.65 -8.66 11.19
N ALA A 18 2.80 -8.41 12.19
CA ALA A 18 2.28 -9.45 13.06
C ALA A 18 1.42 -10.46 12.29
N ASN A 19 0.57 -9.98 11.38
CA ASN A 19 -0.28 -10.82 10.54
C ASN A 19 0.56 -11.67 9.56
N ALA A 20 1.52 -11.04 8.86
CA ALA A 20 2.46 -11.73 7.97
C ALA A 20 3.24 -12.84 8.71
N LEU A 21 3.81 -12.52 9.88
CA LEU A 21 4.50 -13.51 10.69
C LEU A 21 3.54 -14.63 11.13
N SER A 22 2.32 -14.29 11.53
CA SER A 22 1.29 -15.26 11.93
C SER A 22 1.00 -16.26 10.81
N TYR A 23 0.87 -15.78 9.57
CA TYR A 23 0.70 -16.60 8.37
C TYR A 23 1.88 -17.56 8.18
N VAL A 24 3.12 -17.05 8.14
CA VAL A 24 4.34 -17.86 7.92
C VAL A 24 4.51 -18.95 8.98
N VAL A 25 4.20 -18.66 10.26
CA VAL A 25 4.36 -19.63 11.34
C VAL A 25 3.15 -20.54 11.55
N LYS A 26 2.01 -20.27 10.89
CA LYS A 26 0.74 -21.01 11.01
C LYS A 26 0.89 -22.52 10.86
N PRO A 27 1.54 -23.07 9.80
CA PRO A 27 1.66 -24.52 9.64
C PRO A 27 2.44 -25.19 10.78
N TYR A 28 3.47 -24.52 11.29
CA TYR A 28 4.26 -24.99 12.43
C TYR A 28 3.44 -24.98 13.73
N LYS A 29 2.66 -23.92 13.97
CA LYS A 29 1.79 -23.80 15.15
C LYS A 29 0.74 -24.91 15.15
N ILE A 30 0.05 -25.14 14.04
CA ILE A 30 -0.96 -26.21 13.90
C ILE A 30 -0.36 -27.58 14.25
N LYS A 31 0.79 -27.93 13.65
CA LYS A 31 1.45 -29.21 13.92
C LYS A 31 1.88 -29.35 15.39
N ARG A 32 2.44 -28.29 15.98
CA ARG A 32 2.83 -28.27 17.39
C ARG A 32 1.63 -28.48 18.31
N ASP A 33 0.53 -27.82 18.03
CA ASP A 33 -0.66 -27.85 18.89
C ASP A 33 -1.35 -29.21 18.80
N HIS A 34 -1.43 -29.81 17.61
CA HIS A 34 -1.86 -31.21 17.46
C HIS A 34 -1.02 -32.19 18.30
N LEU A 35 0.31 -32.06 18.28
CA LEU A 35 1.19 -32.92 19.09
C LEU A 35 1.02 -32.68 20.61
N ARG A 36 0.74 -31.45 21.02
CA ARG A 36 0.43 -31.14 22.43
C ARG A 36 -0.91 -31.72 22.86
N ASP A 37 -1.91 -31.63 22.00
CA ASP A 37 -3.23 -32.19 22.25
C ASP A 37 -3.17 -33.72 22.33
N LYS A 38 -2.36 -34.35 21.46
CA LYS A 38 -2.07 -35.79 21.55
C LYS A 38 -1.51 -36.16 22.93
N LEU A 39 -0.50 -35.44 23.41
CA LEU A 39 0.09 -35.65 24.76
C LEU A 39 -0.90 -35.39 25.91
N LYS A 40 -1.88 -34.51 25.72
CA LYS A 40 -2.84 -34.14 26.76
C LYS A 40 -4.01 -35.12 26.84
N ASN A 41 -4.48 -35.60 25.70
CA ASN A 41 -5.76 -36.29 25.58
C ASN A 41 -5.62 -37.82 25.54
N ASP A 42 -4.51 -38.34 25.01
CA ASP A 42 -4.29 -39.79 24.93
C ASP A 42 -3.54 -40.29 26.17
N LYS A 43 -4.24 -41.07 26.99
CA LYS A 43 -3.74 -41.62 28.27
C LYS A 43 -2.91 -42.90 28.11
N ASN A 44 -2.90 -43.50 26.91
CA ASN A 44 -2.25 -44.78 26.65
C ASN A 44 -0.90 -44.62 25.92
N ILE A 45 -0.41 -43.39 25.76
CA ILE A 45 0.87 -43.12 25.11
C ILE A 45 2.01 -43.75 25.90
N GLU A 46 2.81 -44.57 25.22
CA GLU A 46 4.03 -45.16 25.78
C GLU A 46 5.08 -44.08 26.10
N GLU A 47 5.91 -44.31 27.12
CA GLU A 47 6.92 -43.34 27.55
C GLU A 47 7.91 -42.96 26.44
N PHE A 48 8.30 -43.93 25.60
CA PHE A 48 9.16 -43.69 24.45
C PHE A 48 8.49 -42.78 23.42
N GLU A 49 7.22 -43.04 23.08
CA GLU A 49 6.47 -42.20 22.15
C GLU A 49 6.29 -40.78 22.72
N MET A 50 5.96 -40.65 24.01
CA MET A 50 5.89 -39.37 24.70
C MET A 50 7.21 -38.59 24.59
N HIS A 51 8.35 -39.27 24.75
CA HIS A 51 9.66 -38.66 24.56
C HIS A 51 9.87 -38.17 23.13
N GLN A 52 9.51 -38.97 22.12
CA GLN A 52 9.62 -38.57 20.71
C GLN A 52 8.73 -37.36 20.38
N ILE A 53 7.49 -37.34 20.86
CA ILE A 53 6.57 -36.22 20.63
C ILE A 53 7.14 -34.94 21.26
N ARG A 54 7.65 -35.00 22.50
CA ARG A 54 8.30 -33.84 23.15
C ARG A 54 9.51 -33.34 22.36
N LYS A 55 10.32 -34.24 21.81
CA LYS A 55 11.46 -33.89 20.94
C LYS A 55 11.00 -33.20 19.65
N GLN A 56 9.95 -33.71 19.01
CA GLN A 56 9.37 -33.08 17.83
C GLN A 56 8.80 -31.68 18.12
N ILE A 57 8.08 -31.50 19.23
CA ILE A 57 7.58 -30.19 19.68
C ILE A 57 8.75 -29.19 19.84
N LYS A 58 9.85 -29.60 20.50
CA LYS A 58 11.04 -28.77 20.65
C LYS A 58 11.64 -28.37 19.30
N LYS A 59 11.69 -29.30 18.33
CA LYS A 59 12.17 -29.01 16.97
C LYS A 59 11.27 -27.99 16.27
N ILE A 60 9.95 -28.17 16.32
CA ILE A 60 8.99 -27.23 15.71
C ILE A 60 9.08 -25.85 16.35
N GLN A 61 9.24 -25.76 17.67
CA GLN A 61 9.45 -24.49 18.35
C GLN A 61 10.73 -23.78 17.90
N LYS A 62 11.81 -24.54 17.62
CA LYS A 62 13.04 -23.98 17.05
C LYS A 62 12.80 -23.42 15.64
N GLU A 63 12.04 -24.12 14.80
CA GLU A 63 11.68 -23.61 13.47
C GLU A 63 10.82 -22.35 13.54
N ILE A 64 9.81 -22.30 14.42
CA ILE A 64 9.01 -21.07 14.63
C ILE A 64 9.91 -19.89 15.00
N ARG A 65 10.87 -20.09 15.92
CA ARG A 65 11.82 -19.04 16.32
C ARG A 65 12.70 -18.61 15.14
N LYS A 66 13.17 -19.57 14.34
CA LYS A 66 13.96 -19.27 13.14
C LYS A 66 13.18 -18.43 12.15
N GLN A 67 11.89 -18.74 11.93
CA GLN A 67 11.02 -17.94 11.06
C GLN A 67 10.83 -16.52 11.60
N SER A 68 10.61 -16.34 12.91
CA SER A 68 10.47 -15.01 13.51
C SER A 68 11.74 -14.15 13.51
N GLN A 69 12.90 -14.75 13.22
CA GLN A 69 14.19 -14.06 13.14
C GLN A 69 14.59 -13.69 11.70
N ARG A 70 13.78 -14.05 10.70
CA ARG A 70 13.99 -13.63 9.30
C ARG A 70 13.86 -12.11 9.17
N SER A 71 14.35 -11.57 8.06
CA SER A 71 14.15 -10.15 7.80
C SER A 71 12.66 -9.84 7.63
N PRO A 72 12.20 -8.64 8.06
CA PRO A 72 10.81 -8.21 7.84
C PRO A 72 10.37 -8.30 6.37
N LEU A 73 11.28 -7.99 5.43
CA LEU A 73 10.98 -8.03 4.01
C LEU A 73 10.71 -9.47 3.54
N ASP A 74 11.53 -10.44 3.95
CA ASP A 74 11.34 -11.85 3.55
C ASP A 74 10.03 -12.44 4.11
N ILE A 75 9.66 -12.03 5.33
CA ILE A 75 8.41 -12.47 5.97
C ILE A 75 7.22 -11.86 5.22
N TYR A 76 7.29 -10.57 4.91
CA TYR A 76 6.23 -9.88 4.19
C TYR A 76 6.06 -10.41 2.77
N GLN A 77 7.13 -10.57 2.00
CA GLN A 77 7.06 -11.07 0.61
C GLN A 77 6.42 -12.46 0.50
N GLU A 78 6.65 -13.34 1.48
CA GLU A 78 6.01 -14.66 1.51
C GLU A 78 4.51 -14.59 1.83
N ALA A 79 4.09 -13.57 2.57
CA ALA A 79 2.71 -13.42 3.07
C ALA A 79 1.90 -12.32 2.37
N GLU A 80 2.46 -11.61 1.38
CA GLU A 80 1.90 -10.38 0.80
C GLU A 80 0.47 -10.57 0.27
N GLU A 81 0.23 -11.68 -0.44
CA GLU A 81 -1.09 -12.01 -0.98
C GLU A 81 -2.09 -12.51 0.07
N HIS A 82 -1.63 -12.78 1.29
CA HIS A 82 -2.38 -13.43 2.35
C HIS A 82 -2.60 -12.54 3.59
N ILE A 83 -2.32 -11.25 3.48
CA ILE A 83 -2.56 -10.30 4.57
C ILE A 83 -4.07 -10.18 4.81
N ASP A 84 -4.50 -10.54 6.01
CA ASP A 84 -5.89 -10.38 6.44
C ASP A 84 -6.12 -8.95 6.95
N TRP A 85 -6.52 -8.05 6.05
CA TRP A 85 -6.78 -6.65 6.37
C TRP A 85 -7.89 -6.45 7.41
N LEU A 86 -8.85 -7.39 7.48
CA LEU A 86 -9.92 -7.34 8.46
C LEU A 86 -9.36 -7.63 9.85
N GLU A 87 -8.52 -8.66 9.98
CA GLU A 87 -7.80 -8.95 11.22
C GLU A 87 -6.91 -7.77 11.63
N VAL A 88 -6.12 -7.21 10.71
CA VAL A 88 -5.24 -6.05 10.98
C VAL A 88 -6.05 -4.86 11.52
N SER A 89 -7.13 -4.49 10.84
CA SER A 89 -8.02 -3.40 11.27
C SER A 89 -8.63 -3.67 12.65
N ALA A 90 -9.16 -4.87 12.86
CA ALA A 90 -9.83 -5.23 14.12
C ALA A 90 -8.87 -5.28 15.32
N THR A 91 -7.64 -5.78 15.12
CA THR A 91 -6.69 -6.04 16.20
C THR A 91 -5.77 -4.86 16.52
N HIS A 92 -5.39 -4.07 15.51
CA HIS A 92 -4.38 -3.00 15.68
C HIS A 92 -4.96 -1.60 15.52
N MET A 93 -6.06 -1.44 14.78
CA MET A 93 -6.63 -0.12 14.52
C MET A 93 -7.76 0.26 15.49
N GLU A 94 -8.24 -0.67 16.33
CA GLU A 94 -9.25 -0.40 17.38
C GLU A 94 -10.51 0.32 16.84
N GLY A 95 -10.89 0.03 15.59
CA GLY A 95 -12.03 0.68 14.91
C GLY A 95 -11.78 2.09 14.39
N SER A 96 -10.57 2.63 14.50
CA SER A 96 -10.21 3.98 13.97
C SER A 96 -10.07 4.03 12.45
N LYS A 97 -9.71 2.89 11.82
CA LYS A 97 -9.56 2.72 10.37
C LYS A 97 -10.18 1.39 9.96
N SER A 98 -10.93 1.41 8.87
CA SER A 98 -11.48 0.21 8.22
C SER A 98 -10.38 -0.64 7.57
N TYR A 99 -10.69 -1.91 7.28
CA TYR A 99 -9.79 -2.81 6.57
C TYR A 99 -9.34 -2.23 5.20
N LEU A 100 -10.27 -1.59 4.48
CA LEU A 100 -10.01 -1.01 3.17
C LEU A 100 -9.07 0.19 3.28
N GLU A 101 -9.25 1.05 4.29
CA GLU A 101 -8.31 2.15 4.54
C GLU A 101 -6.91 1.64 4.86
N CYS A 102 -6.80 0.54 5.62
CA CYS A 102 -5.52 -0.10 5.94
C CYS A 102 -4.83 -0.63 4.68
N GLU A 103 -5.56 -1.35 3.83
CA GLU A 103 -5.05 -1.90 2.58
C GLU A 103 -4.54 -0.80 1.63
N ILE A 104 -5.37 0.23 1.41
CA ILE A 104 -5.02 1.37 0.54
C ILE A 104 -3.78 2.07 1.08
N MET A 105 -3.74 2.36 2.39
CA MET A 105 -2.61 3.05 3.00
C MET A 105 -1.32 2.21 2.91
N TRP A 106 -1.43 0.90 3.10
CA TRP A 106 -0.30 0.00 2.99
C TRP A 106 0.27 -0.04 1.58
N LYS A 107 -0.57 -0.38 0.59
CA LYS A 107 -0.15 -0.55 -0.81
C LYS A 107 0.41 0.75 -1.41
N ASN A 108 -0.16 1.90 -1.06
CA ASN A 108 0.24 3.16 -1.67
C ASN A 108 1.43 3.83 -0.99
N CYS A 109 1.58 3.68 0.33
CA CYS A 109 2.47 4.55 1.12
C CYS A 109 3.36 3.82 2.13
N MET A 110 2.90 2.71 2.71
CA MET A 110 3.51 2.17 3.92
C MET A 110 4.22 0.83 3.74
N SER A 111 4.01 0.14 2.62
CA SER A 111 4.69 -1.13 2.36
C SER A 111 6.20 -1.00 2.50
N ILE A 112 6.81 -2.05 3.03
CA ILE A 112 8.24 -2.08 3.38
C ILE A 112 9.10 -2.09 2.11
N SER A 113 8.56 -2.55 0.98
CA SER A 113 9.20 -2.49 -0.33
C SER A 113 9.24 -1.08 -0.93
N VAL A 114 8.47 -0.13 -0.37
CA VAL A 114 8.33 1.22 -0.95
C VAL A 114 9.44 2.14 -0.48
N ASN A 115 10.01 2.89 -1.43
CA ASN A 115 11.04 3.88 -1.16
C ASN A 115 10.46 5.13 -0.48
N LYS A 116 10.79 5.30 0.81
CA LYS A 116 10.35 6.41 1.66
C LYS A 116 11.34 7.58 1.72
N LYS A 117 12.43 7.55 0.94
CA LYS A 117 13.45 8.62 0.93
C LYS A 117 12.94 9.86 0.19
N ARG A 118 13.55 11.01 0.48
CA ARG A 118 13.27 12.26 -0.27
C ARG A 118 13.68 12.07 -1.74
N PRO A 119 12.87 12.54 -2.71
CA PRO A 119 13.26 12.50 -4.10
C PRO A 119 14.53 13.29 -4.36
N THR A 120 15.43 12.74 -5.18
CA THR A 120 16.63 13.45 -5.64
C THR A 120 16.31 14.25 -6.90
N LYS A 121 17.20 15.18 -7.28
CA LYS A 121 16.99 15.98 -8.50
C LYS A 121 17.06 15.11 -9.76
N GLU A 122 17.90 14.08 -9.73
CA GLU A 122 18.06 13.11 -10.81
C GLU A 122 16.80 12.24 -10.94
N GLU A 123 16.23 11.82 -9.80
CA GLU A 123 14.96 11.11 -9.77
C GLU A 123 13.81 11.98 -10.31
N ASP A 124 13.74 13.26 -9.91
CA ASP A 124 12.72 14.19 -10.41
C ASP A 124 12.85 14.42 -11.92
N ALA A 125 14.08 14.60 -12.44
CA ALA A 125 14.33 14.78 -13.87
C ALA A 125 13.85 13.56 -14.67
N ARG A 126 14.24 12.36 -14.25
CA ARG A 126 13.81 11.11 -14.89
C ARG A 126 12.29 10.92 -14.81
N LEU A 127 11.66 11.28 -13.70
CA LEU A 127 10.20 11.23 -13.56
C LEU A 127 9.51 12.16 -14.57
N VAL A 128 10.01 13.37 -14.80
CA VAL A 128 9.46 14.28 -15.82
C VAL A 128 9.59 13.68 -17.22
N ASP A 129 10.75 13.12 -17.56
CA ASP A 129 10.97 12.49 -18.88
C ASP A 129 10.00 11.31 -19.12
N LEU A 130 9.81 10.46 -18.09
CA LEU A 130 8.89 9.33 -18.16
C LEU A 130 7.43 9.76 -18.29
N VAL A 131 7.03 10.80 -17.56
CA VAL A 131 5.69 11.37 -17.67
C VAL A 131 5.45 11.91 -19.08
N GLN A 132 6.43 12.60 -19.68
CA GLN A 132 6.31 13.07 -21.07
C GLN A 132 6.25 11.90 -22.05
N LYS A 133 7.07 10.86 -21.87
CA LYS A 133 7.09 9.66 -22.71
C LYS A 133 5.74 8.93 -22.71
N HIS A 134 5.08 8.87 -21.57
CA HIS A 134 3.79 8.17 -21.37
C HIS A 134 2.60 9.13 -21.39
N ASN A 135 2.75 10.37 -21.86
CA ASN A 135 1.70 11.40 -21.92
C ASN A 135 0.98 11.68 -20.59
N GLY A 136 1.61 11.42 -19.44
CA GLY A 136 0.99 11.57 -18.12
C GLY A 136 -0.06 10.52 -17.76
N GLU A 137 -0.12 9.44 -18.53
CA GLU A 137 -1.00 8.30 -18.33
C GLU A 137 -0.23 7.11 -17.74
N ASN A 138 -0.96 6.10 -17.23
CA ASN A 138 -0.40 4.83 -16.77
C ASN A 138 0.72 4.95 -15.73
N TRP A 139 0.39 5.52 -14.57
CA TRP A 139 1.34 5.77 -13.47
C TRP A 139 2.00 4.50 -12.90
N ASP A 140 1.37 3.34 -13.03
CA ASP A 140 1.97 2.05 -12.68
C ASP A 140 3.20 1.75 -13.55
N LEU A 141 3.08 1.92 -14.87
CA LEU A 141 4.19 1.73 -15.81
C LEU A 141 5.30 2.77 -15.61
N ILE A 142 4.92 4.03 -15.34
CA ILE A 142 5.89 5.09 -15.02
C ILE A 142 6.68 4.74 -13.76
N ALA A 143 6.01 4.26 -12.70
CA ALA A 143 6.68 3.86 -11.46
C ALA A 143 7.62 2.66 -11.66
N GLU A 144 7.21 1.68 -12.46
CA GLU A 144 8.04 0.54 -12.85
C GLU A 144 9.29 0.98 -13.63
N GLU A 145 9.13 1.82 -14.67
CA GLU A 145 10.24 2.32 -15.48
C GLU A 145 11.17 3.27 -14.71
N LEU A 146 10.68 3.96 -13.69
CA LEU A 146 11.50 4.83 -12.83
C LEU A 146 12.52 3.99 -12.02
N GLN A 147 12.17 2.75 -11.67
CA GLN A 147 13.05 1.79 -10.98
C GLN A 147 13.62 2.29 -9.65
N THR A 148 12.89 3.19 -8.96
CA THR A 148 13.31 3.72 -7.65
C THR A 148 12.58 3.07 -6.48
N GLY A 149 11.67 2.11 -6.75
CA GLY A 149 10.82 1.48 -5.75
C GLY A 149 9.74 2.40 -5.18
N ARG A 150 9.40 3.50 -5.88
CA ARG A 150 8.24 4.34 -5.57
C ARG A 150 6.96 3.76 -6.15
N THR A 151 5.84 4.04 -5.52
CA THR A 151 4.51 3.64 -6.03
C THR A 151 4.00 4.63 -7.08
N ALA A 152 3.07 4.18 -7.93
CA ALA A 152 2.37 5.03 -8.90
C ALA A 152 1.80 6.30 -8.25
N VAL A 153 1.17 6.16 -7.08
CA VAL A 153 0.60 7.28 -6.32
C VAL A 153 1.68 8.26 -5.87
N GLN A 154 2.84 7.80 -5.39
CA GLN A 154 3.94 8.68 -5.00
C GLN A 154 4.52 9.45 -6.18
N CYS A 155 4.69 8.77 -7.33
CA CYS A 155 5.14 9.40 -8.58
C CYS A 155 4.14 10.47 -9.03
N PHE A 156 2.84 10.14 -9.05
CA PHE A 156 1.77 11.06 -9.41
C PHE A 156 1.73 12.28 -8.49
N GLU A 157 1.68 12.07 -7.17
CA GLU A 157 1.65 13.16 -6.20
C GLU A 157 2.88 14.06 -6.32
N ARG A 158 4.07 13.47 -6.51
CA ARG A 158 5.32 14.22 -6.69
C ARG A 158 5.25 15.08 -7.94
N TYR A 159 4.85 14.50 -9.06
CA TYR A 159 4.74 15.20 -10.32
C TYR A 159 3.74 16.35 -10.21
N GLN A 160 2.48 16.07 -9.84
CA GLN A 160 1.42 17.08 -9.81
C GLN A 160 1.73 18.24 -8.85
N ARG A 161 2.30 17.97 -7.66
CA ARG A 161 2.53 19.01 -6.66
C ARG A 161 3.78 19.86 -6.91
N HIS A 162 4.83 19.28 -7.48
CA HIS A 162 6.16 19.89 -7.50
C HIS A 162 6.80 20.05 -8.89
N LEU A 163 6.46 19.17 -9.84
CA LEU A 163 7.14 19.08 -11.14
C LEU A 163 6.25 19.51 -12.32
N ASN A 164 4.93 19.40 -12.18
CA ASN A 164 3.98 19.84 -13.20
C ASN A 164 4.03 21.37 -13.33
N GLU A 165 4.70 21.84 -14.38
CA GLU A 165 4.89 23.27 -14.62
C GLU A 165 3.58 24.02 -14.85
N HIS A 166 2.57 23.36 -15.44
CA HIS A 166 1.26 23.95 -15.69
C HIS A 166 0.56 24.32 -14.38
N LEU A 167 0.63 23.43 -13.39
CA LEU A 167 0.08 23.67 -12.05
C LEU A 167 0.99 24.52 -11.16
N ARG A 168 2.27 24.65 -11.49
CA ARG A 168 3.23 25.45 -10.71
C ARG A 168 3.19 26.92 -11.09
N LYS A 169 2.99 27.23 -12.38
CA LYS A 169 2.84 28.61 -12.91
C LYS A 169 1.53 29.27 -12.49
N SER A 170 0.51 28.49 -12.10
CA SER A 170 -0.81 28.99 -11.71
C SER A 170 -0.92 29.50 -10.25
N LYS A 171 0.18 29.51 -9.49
CA LYS A 171 0.17 29.83 -8.05
C LYS A 171 0.28 31.31 -7.69
N SER A 172 0.55 32.22 -8.63
CA SER A 172 0.67 33.66 -8.34
C SER A 172 -0.19 34.52 -9.25
N LYS A 173 -1.25 35.13 -8.71
CA LYS A 173 -2.20 36.02 -9.42
C LYS A 173 -1.52 37.16 -10.18
N SER A 174 -0.31 37.56 -9.78
CA SER A 174 0.50 38.61 -10.42
C SER A 174 1.18 38.18 -11.72
N ASP A 175 1.53 36.89 -11.86
CA ASP A 175 2.29 36.40 -13.00
C ASP A 175 1.39 36.18 -14.24
N PHE A 176 0.06 36.17 -14.02
CA PHE A 176 -0.97 35.95 -15.04
C PHE A 176 -1.14 37.11 -16.04
N LEU A 177 -0.85 38.37 -15.66
CA LEU A 177 -1.03 39.49 -16.59
C LEU A 177 0.04 39.53 -17.69
N ASN A 178 1.24 39.02 -17.40
CA ASN A 178 2.38 39.09 -18.32
C ASN A 178 2.47 37.87 -19.26
N SER A 179 1.98 36.69 -18.84
CA SER A 179 2.07 35.46 -19.64
C SER A 179 1.07 35.36 -20.80
N ASN A 180 -0.02 36.14 -20.79
CA ASN A 180 -1.05 36.10 -21.84
C ASN A 180 -0.68 36.88 -23.12
N ILE A 181 0.39 37.68 -23.09
CA ILE A 181 0.79 38.50 -24.25
C ILE A 181 1.55 37.66 -25.29
N GLU A 182 2.23 36.57 -24.89
CA GLU A 182 3.10 35.82 -25.81
C GLU A 182 2.51 34.51 -26.36
N HIS A 183 1.53 33.87 -25.71
CA HIS A 183 1.16 32.48 -26.06
C HIS A 183 -0.31 32.23 -26.47
N ASN A 184 -1.17 33.24 -26.55
CA ASN A 184 -2.55 33.13 -27.07
C ASN A 184 -3.29 31.84 -26.64
N ARG A 185 -3.13 31.40 -25.38
CA ARG A 185 -3.81 30.22 -24.83
C ARG A 185 -5.04 30.67 -24.06
N ASN A 186 -6.12 29.93 -24.24
CA ASN A 186 -7.41 30.25 -23.67
C ASN A 186 -7.43 29.86 -22.18
N TYR A 187 -8.16 30.64 -21.38
CA TYR A 187 -8.24 30.48 -19.92
C TYR A 187 -8.77 29.11 -19.48
N SER A 188 -9.50 28.43 -20.37
CA SER A 188 -10.08 27.08 -20.21
C SER A 188 -9.05 25.96 -20.07
N ASP A 189 -7.83 26.11 -20.59
CA ASP A 189 -6.89 24.99 -20.72
C ASP A 189 -6.06 24.74 -19.44
N LEU A 190 -6.30 25.52 -18.38
CA LEU A 190 -5.47 25.57 -17.17
C LEU A 190 -6.22 25.23 -15.87
N TYR A 191 -7.55 25.14 -15.93
CA TYR A 191 -8.42 24.82 -14.80
C TYR A 191 -9.59 24.00 -15.26
N TRP A 192 -10.08 23.10 -14.39
CA TRP A 192 -11.35 22.44 -14.59
C TRP A 192 -12.44 23.48 -14.82
N THR A 193 -13.09 23.42 -15.97
CA THR A 193 -14.28 24.23 -16.21
C THR A 193 -15.45 23.69 -15.40
N PRO A 194 -16.47 24.50 -15.09
CA PRO A 194 -17.68 24.00 -14.45
C PRO A 194 -18.33 22.82 -15.20
N GLU A 195 -18.23 22.84 -16.53
CA GLU A 195 -18.74 21.77 -17.40
C GLU A 195 -17.91 20.48 -17.26
N GLU A 196 -16.57 20.61 -17.24
CA GLU A 196 -15.70 19.47 -16.96
C GLU A 196 -15.98 18.92 -15.55
N ASP A 197 -16.10 19.78 -14.53
CA ASP A 197 -16.42 19.37 -13.16
C ASP A 197 -17.75 18.59 -13.11
N GLU A 198 -18.75 19.02 -13.87
CA GLU A 198 -20.02 18.33 -13.99
C GLU A 198 -19.88 16.96 -14.66
N GLU A 199 -19.06 16.83 -15.70
CA GLU A 199 -18.77 15.55 -16.34
C GLU A 199 -18.01 14.61 -15.41
N LEU A 200 -17.03 15.09 -14.64
CA LEU A 200 -16.34 14.29 -13.63
C LEU A 200 -17.32 13.75 -12.58
N ILE A 201 -18.24 14.60 -12.11
CA ILE A 201 -19.30 14.20 -11.17
C ILE A 201 -20.18 13.12 -11.80
N LYS A 202 -20.62 13.29 -13.04
CA LYS A 202 -21.44 12.30 -13.77
C LYS A 202 -20.72 10.96 -13.90
N VAL A 203 -19.44 10.95 -14.28
CA VAL A 203 -18.65 9.72 -14.39
C VAL A 203 -18.53 9.04 -13.02
N VAL A 204 -18.19 9.79 -11.98
CA VAL A 204 -18.10 9.25 -10.60
C VAL A 204 -19.41 8.65 -10.12
N GLU A 205 -20.55 9.30 -10.37
CA GLU A 205 -21.88 8.77 -10.02
C GLU A 205 -22.26 7.55 -10.86
N THR A 206 -21.87 7.51 -12.15
CA THR A 206 -22.18 6.37 -13.04
C THR A 206 -21.56 5.08 -12.55
N PHE A 207 -20.31 5.13 -12.07
CA PHE A 207 -19.60 3.95 -11.56
C PHE A 207 -19.85 3.68 -10.08
N ARG A 208 -20.57 4.56 -9.37
CA ARG A 208 -20.83 4.40 -7.94
C ARG A 208 -21.76 3.21 -7.68
N VAL A 209 -21.32 2.30 -6.83
CA VAL A 209 -22.11 1.16 -6.33
C VAL A 209 -22.39 1.38 -4.84
N GLY A 210 -23.53 1.98 -4.52
CA GLY A 210 -23.90 2.35 -3.15
C GLY A 210 -22.91 3.36 -2.56
N ASN A 211 -22.17 2.96 -1.53
CA ASN A 211 -21.14 3.80 -0.88
C ASN A 211 -19.72 3.58 -1.46
N PHE A 212 -19.58 2.75 -2.50
CA PHE A 212 -18.31 2.37 -3.09
C PHE A 212 -18.13 2.99 -4.48
N ILE A 213 -16.94 3.53 -4.76
CA ILE A 213 -16.56 4.08 -6.07
C ILE A 213 -15.35 3.28 -6.56
N PRO A 214 -15.48 2.48 -7.64
CA PRO A 214 -14.38 1.76 -8.24
C PRO A 214 -13.52 2.71 -9.08
N TRP A 215 -12.60 3.43 -8.42
CA TRP A 215 -11.75 4.44 -9.06
C TRP A 215 -10.92 3.92 -10.24
N ASN A 216 -10.60 2.62 -10.27
CA ASN A 216 -9.93 1.98 -11.39
C ASN A 216 -10.77 1.97 -12.67
N GLN A 217 -12.10 1.88 -12.58
CA GLN A 217 -13.01 1.96 -13.72
C GLN A 217 -13.30 3.42 -14.11
N VAL A 218 -13.33 4.32 -13.12
CA VAL A 218 -13.54 5.76 -13.33
C VAL A 218 -12.36 6.40 -14.07
N CYS A 219 -11.13 6.02 -13.73
CA CYS A 219 -9.92 6.60 -14.33
C CYS A 219 -9.55 5.98 -15.69
N CYS A 220 -10.02 4.76 -15.99
CA CYS A 220 -9.76 4.05 -17.24
C CYS A 220 -11.06 3.42 -17.78
N PRO A 221 -12.00 4.23 -18.30
CA PRO A 221 -13.17 3.67 -19.00
C PRO A 221 -12.70 2.97 -20.28
N ASN A 222 -13.13 1.72 -20.49
CA ASN A 222 -12.87 0.94 -21.71
C ASN A 222 -13.44 1.62 -22.96
#